data_AF-S2KGX7-F1
#
_entry.id   AF-S2KGX7-F1
#
_cell.length_a   1.000
_cell.length_b   1.000
_cell.length_c   1.000
_cell.angle_alpha   90.00
_cell.angle_beta   90.00
_cell.angle_gamma   90.00
#
_symmetry.space_group_name_H-M   'P 1'
#
loop_
_entity.id
_entity.type
_entity.pdbx_description
1 polymer ?
#
loop_
_entity_poly.entity_id
_entity_poly.type
_entity_poly.pdbx_seq_one_letter_code
_entity_poly.pdbx_strand_id
1 'polypeptide(L)'
;MPKATRASRSKKVDTPLRQRKFAVPQKQVLEKVVTQDEEISVVPANEYETAKKDYKKKARHEAWLEKLDRSYAVKKKMQKKENRKKNGLKVDLSGFEDVLSSIQIKPKSELESQATHSKKIAEPVKEAAIPSNKIKSKKAKKQAEMQEILRMQKVMQHGAFKENPLATIRQHVQNTFL
;
A
#
# COMPACT_ATOMS: atom_id res chain seq x y z
N MET A 1 -5.84 33.32 -16.34
CA MET A 1 -5.66 32.58 -15.06
C MET A 1 -4.31 32.95 -14.47
N PRO A 2 -4.23 33.52 -13.25
CA PRO A 2 -2.95 33.86 -12.63
C PRO A 2 -2.28 32.61 -12.03
N LYS A 3 -1.00 32.41 -12.32
CA LYS A 3 -0.19 31.30 -11.79
C LYS A 3 0.35 31.68 -10.41
N ALA A 4 0.10 30.84 -9.40
CA ALA A 4 0.63 31.03 -8.05
C ALA A 4 2.16 30.90 -8.03
N THR A 5 2.85 31.96 -7.62
CA THR A 5 4.29 31.95 -7.36
C THR A 5 4.56 31.34 -5.98
N ARG A 6 5.41 30.30 -5.94
CA ARG A 6 5.86 29.69 -4.68
C ARG A 6 6.89 30.60 -4.03
N ALA A 7 6.56 31.15 -2.86
CA ALA A 7 7.53 31.82 -2.00
C ALA A 7 8.63 30.82 -1.56
N SER A 8 9.88 31.10 -1.92
CA SER A 8 11.04 30.36 -1.44
C SER A 8 11.28 30.71 0.03
N ARG A 9 11.28 29.71 0.91
CA ARG A 9 11.71 29.91 2.31
C ARG A 9 13.19 30.26 2.32
N SER A 10 13.52 31.42 2.88
CA SER A 10 14.90 31.84 3.11
C SER A 10 15.64 30.80 3.96
N LYS A 11 16.87 30.45 3.53
CA LYS A 11 17.79 29.64 4.33
C LYS A 11 18.08 30.39 5.62
N LYS A 12 17.95 29.71 6.76
CA LYS A 12 18.33 30.29 8.06
C LYS A 12 19.84 30.52 8.05
N VAL A 13 20.24 31.76 8.32
CA VAL A 13 21.64 32.17 8.47
C VAL A 13 22.23 31.46 9.69
N ASP A 14 23.38 30.81 9.50
CA ASP A 14 24.14 30.21 10.59
C ASP A 14 24.59 31.32 11.56
N THR A 15 23.96 31.36 12.73
CA THR A 15 24.35 32.28 13.79
C THR A 15 25.55 31.71 14.53
N PRO A 16 26.65 32.47 14.70
CA PRO A 16 27.85 32.00 15.36
C PRO A 16 27.55 31.63 16.82
N LEU A 17 28.16 30.54 17.29
CA LEU A 17 27.90 29.89 18.60
C LEU A 17 27.87 30.88 19.78
N ARG A 18 28.65 31.96 19.69
CA ARG A 18 28.78 33.02 20.71
C ARG A 18 27.50 33.83 20.97
N GLN A 19 26.56 33.85 20.02
CA GLN A 19 25.30 34.58 20.14
C GLN A 19 24.15 33.72 20.70
N ARG A 20 24.39 32.45 21.01
CA ARG A 20 23.38 31.58 21.63
C ARG A 20 23.34 31.85 23.13
N LYS A 21 22.16 32.25 23.63
CA LYS A 21 21.88 32.59 25.05
C LYS A 21 22.22 31.50 26.10
N PHE A 22 22.66 30.32 25.67
CA PHE A 22 23.00 29.17 26.52
C PHE A 22 24.43 28.63 26.29
N ALA A 23 25.28 29.34 25.53
CA ALA A 23 26.64 28.89 25.27
C ALA A 23 27.57 29.27 26.43
N VAL A 24 28.04 28.27 27.18
CA VAL A 24 29.09 28.43 28.19
C VAL A 24 30.45 28.60 27.48
N PRO A 25 31.22 29.67 27.75
CA PRO A 25 32.57 29.82 27.20
C PRO A 25 33.52 28.74 27.76
N GLN A 26 34.32 28.12 26.89
CA GLN A 26 35.25 27.01 27.23
C GLN A 26 36.34 27.32 28.28
N LYS A 27 36.42 28.54 28.83
CA LYS A 27 37.53 28.97 29.69
C LYS A 27 37.23 29.04 31.20
N GLN A 28 36.04 28.65 31.66
CA GLN A 28 35.73 28.71 33.09
C GLN A 28 34.92 27.49 33.52
N VAL A 29 35.59 26.45 34.03
CA VAL A 29 35.21 25.73 35.27
C VAL A 29 36.49 25.07 35.83
N LEU A 30 37.13 25.72 36.78
CA LEU A 30 37.97 25.05 37.78
C LEU A 30 37.52 25.57 39.13
N GLU A 31 36.74 24.78 39.85
CA GLU A 31 36.38 25.07 41.23
C GLU A 31 37.38 24.35 42.14
N LYS A 32 38.19 25.14 42.86
CA LYS A 32 39.01 24.65 43.96
C LYS A 32 38.14 24.66 45.21
N VAL A 33 37.87 23.49 45.77
CA VAL A 33 37.34 23.37 47.14
C VAL A 33 38.49 22.92 48.03
N VAL A 34 38.84 23.75 49.01
CA VAL A 34 39.84 23.46 50.04
C VAL A 34 39.10 22.95 51.27
N THR A 35 39.39 21.72 51.69
CA THR A 35 39.04 21.19 53.01
C THR A 35 40.30 21.07 53.87
N GLN A 36 40.11 21.12 55.19
CA GLN A 36 41.14 21.42 56.20
C GLN A 36 42.24 20.37 56.42
N ASP A 37 42.18 19.22 55.77
CA ASP A 37 43.19 18.16 55.88
C ASP A 37 43.78 17.92 54.50
N GLU A 38 45.10 18.07 54.36
CA GLU A 38 45.87 18.14 53.10
C GLU A 38 45.92 16.82 52.29
N GLU A 39 44.78 16.17 52.04
CA GLU A 39 44.67 15.03 51.14
C GLU A 39 43.88 15.41 49.88
N ILE A 40 44.59 15.53 48.76
CA ILE A 40 43.99 15.74 47.43
C ILE A 40 43.44 14.38 46.95
N SER A 41 42.18 14.06 47.28
CA SER A 41 41.47 12.95 46.63
C SER A 41 40.74 13.45 45.37
N VAL A 42 41.21 13.01 44.20
CA VAL A 42 40.57 13.29 42.92
C VAL A 42 39.48 12.23 42.70
N VAL A 43 38.25 12.52 43.12
CA VAL A 43 37.08 11.71 42.75
C VAL A 43 36.57 12.20 41.39
N PRO A 44 36.46 11.34 40.36
CA PRO A 44 36.03 11.77 39.03
C PRO A 44 34.55 12.18 39.03
N ALA A 45 34.29 13.47 38.82
CA ALA A 45 32.94 14.07 38.71
C ALA A 45 32.09 13.57 37.51
N ASN A 46 32.55 12.57 36.75
CA ASN A 46 32.06 12.28 35.40
C ASN A 46 31.05 11.12 35.31
N GLU A 47 30.87 10.28 36.33
CA GLU A 47 30.01 9.09 36.22
C GLU A 47 28.51 9.41 36.32
N TYR A 48 28.13 10.36 37.17
CA TYR A 48 26.73 10.78 37.32
C TYR A 48 26.21 11.57 36.11
N GLU A 49 27.07 12.34 35.44
CA GLU A 49 26.69 13.07 34.23
C GLU A 49 26.53 12.18 33.00
N THR A 50 27.37 11.15 32.85
CA THR A 50 27.30 10.21 31.72
C THR A 50 26.04 9.36 31.82
N ALA A 51 25.72 8.85 33.01
CA ALA A 51 24.46 8.13 33.27
C ALA A 51 23.22 8.98 32.89
N LYS A 52 23.23 10.28 33.21
CA LYS A 52 22.15 11.22 32.84
C LYS A 52 22.09 11.48 31.34
N LYS A 53 23.23 11.50 30.64
CA LYS A 53 23.30 11.64 29.18
C LYS A 53 22.77 10.38 28.48
N ASP A 54 23.13 9.20 28.96
CA ASP A 54 22.70 7.94 28.37
C ASP A 54 21.22 7.65 28.62
N TYR A 55 20.69 8.01 29.79
CA TYR A 55 19.25 8.02 30.04
C TYR A 55 18.50 8.91 29.04
N LYS A 56 19.00 10.13 28.79
CA LYS A 56 18.40 11.04 27.80
C LYS A 56 18.47 10.51 26.37
N LYS A 57 19.55 9.81 25.99
CA LYS A 57 19.64 9.15 24.68
C LYS A 57 18.61 8.02 24.57
N LYS A 58 18.48 7.20 25.61
CA LYS A 58 17.51 6.10 25.67
C LYS A 58 16.07 6.62 25.59
N ALA A 59 15.73 7.64 26.37
CA ALA A 59 14.41 8.27 26.34
C ALA A 59 14.07 8.87 24.96
N ARG A 60 15.04 9.49 24.27
CA ARG A 60 14.84 9.96 22.89
C ARG A 60 14.62 8.81 21.91
N HIS A 61 15.36 7.72 22.06
CA HIS A 61 15.22 6.54 21.23
C HIS A 61 13.86 5.88 21.42
N GLU A 62 13.42 5.70 22.68
CA GLU A 62 12.11 5.16 23.01
C GLU A 62 10.97 6.05 22.51
N ALA A 63 11.06 7.37 22.71
CA ALA A 63 10.08 8.31 22.17
C ALA A 63 10.01 8.28 20.63
N TRP A 64 11.14 8.00 19.96
CA TRP A 64 11.18 7.83 18.52
C TRP A 64 10.50 6.53 18.07
N LEU A 65 10.77 5.40 18.74
CA LEU A 65 10.08 4.13 18.51
C LEU A 65 8.58 4.26 18.74
N GLU A 66 8.17 4.90 19.83
CA GLU A 66 6.77 5.13 20.15
C GLU A 66 6.08 5.96 19.05
N LYS A 67 6.76 6.97 18.49
CA LYS A 67 6.24 7.75 17.36
C LYS A 67 6.04 6.89 16.12
N LEU A 68 6.94 5.96 15.83
CA LEU A 68 6.77 5.00 14.73
C LEU A 68 5.56 4.10 15.00
N ASP A 69 5.46 3.51 16.20
CA ASP A 69 4.38 2.61 16.57
C ASP A 69 3.01 3.29 16.53
N ARG A 70 2.89 4.55 16.99
CA ARG A 70 1.65 5.33 16.86
C ARG A 70 1.20 5.46 15.41
N SER A 71 2.12 5.65 14.47
CA SER A 71 1.79 5.74 13.04
C SER A 71 1.29 4.40 12.46
N TYR A 72 1.91 3.29 12.87
CA TYR A 72 1.49 1.95 12.45
C TYR A 72 0.19 1.49 13.12
N ALA A 73 -0.06 1.89 14.37
CA ALA A 73 -1.25 1.54 15.13
C ALA A 73 -2.54 2.06 14.48
N VAL A 74 -2.54 3.29 13.95
CA VAL A 74 -3.69 3.86 13.22
C VAL A 74 -4.00 3.03 11.98
N LYS A 75 -2.98 2.70 11.18
CA LYS A 75 -3.11 1.87 9.98
C LYS A 75 -3.61 0.46 10.32
N LYS A 76 -3.09 -0.15 11.39
CA LYS A 76 -3.52 -1.48 11.86
C LYS A 76 -4.98 -1.47 12.32
N LYS A 77 -5.42 -0.43 13.04
CA LYS A 77 -6.83 -0.24 13.44
C LYS A 77 -7.75 -0.08 12.23
N MET A 78 -7.34 0.68 11.21
CA MET A 78 -8.10 0.82 9.96
C MET A 78 -8.22 -0.50 9.19
N GLN A 79 -7.12 -1.24 9.02
CA GLN A 79 -7.16 -2.56 8.36
C GLN A 79 -8.02 -3.57 9.11
N LYS A 80 -7.99 -3.60 10.45
CA LYS A 80 -8.86 -4.47 11.25
C LYS A 80 -10.35 -4.15 11.04
N LYS A 81 -10.71 -2.87 10.93
CA LYS A 81 -12.09 -2.44 10.62
C LYS A 81 -12.49 -2.83 9.19
N GLU A 82 -11.61 -2.66 8.21
CA GLU A 82 -11.85 -3.08 6.82
C GLU A 82 -12.06 -4.59 6.71
N ASN A 83 -11.21 -5.39 7.34
CA ASN A 83 -11.33 -6.85 7.35
C ASN A 83 -12.62 -7.32 8.04
N ARG A 84 -13.05 -6.65 9.11
CA ARG A 84 -14.35 -6.93 9.74
C ARG A 84 -15.53 -6.61 8.81
N LYS A 85 -15.46 -5.52 8.04
CA LYS A 85 -16.49 -5.21 7.03
C LYS A 85 -16.53 -6.24 5.91
N LYS A 86 -15.36 -6.67 5.42
CA LYS A 86 -15.25 -7.73 4.39
C LYS A 86 -15.77 -9.07 4.87
N ASN A 87 -15.44 -9.45 6.11
CA ASN A 87 -15.87 -10.72 6.70
C ASN A 87 -17.30 -10.68 7.29
N GLY A 88 -17.86 -9.49 7.48
CA GLY A 88 -19.26 -9.29 7.91
C GLY A 88 -20.26 -9.44 6.77
N LEU A 89 -19.80 -9.60 5.53
CA LEU A 89 -20.61 -9.90 4.35
C LEU A 89 -20.80 -11.41 4.14
N LYS A 90 -20.85 -12.19 5.23
CA LYS A 90 -21.41 -13.55 5.17
C LYS A 90 -22.92 -13.41 5.19
N VAL A 91 -23.50 -13.03 4.04
CA VAL A 91 -24.94 -13.11 3.83
C VAL A 91 -25.31 -14.58 3.94
N ASP A 92 -26.23 -14.89 4.85
CA ASP A 92 -26.73 -16.25 5.03
C ASP A 92 -27.59 -16.61 3.81
N LEU A 93 -27.10 -17.54 3.00
CA LEU A 93 -27.77 -18.02 1.78
C LEU A 93 -28.64 -19.25 2.04
N SER A 94 -28.81 -19.66 3.31
CA SER A 94 -29.65 -20.80 3.70
C SER A 94 -31.09 -20.71 3.17
N GLY A 95 -31.65 -19.49 3.04
CA GLY A 95 -32.99 -19.28 2.47
C GLY A 95 -33.08 -19.39 0.93
N PHE A 96 -31.97 -19.58 0.23
CA PHE A 96 -31.96 -19.71 -1.25
C PHE A 96 -32.13 -21.16 -1.71
N GLU A 97 -31.96 -22.13 -0.81
CA GLU A 97 -32.10 -23.58 -1.06
C GLU A 97 -33.53 -23.95 -1.51
N ASP A 98 -34.55 -23.36 -0.86
CA ASP A 98 -35.97 -23.59 -1.17
C ASP A 98 -36.35 -23.02 -2.55
N VAL A 99 -35.76 -21.89 -2.94
CA VAL A 99 -36.01 -21.25 -4.24
C VAL A 99 -35.43 -22.08 -5.38
N LEU A 100 -34.24 -22.64 -5.19
CA LEU A 100 -33.60 -23.51 -6.19
C LEU A 100 -34.39 -24.80 -6.44
N SER A 101 -35.00 -25.36 -5.39
CA SER A 101 -35.80 -26.57 -5.47
C SER A 101 -37.11 -26.38 -6.25
N SER A 102 -37.61 -25.13 -6.34
CA SER A 102 -38.81 -24.79 -7.11
C SER A 102 -38.58 -24.64 -8.62
N ILE A 103 -37.33 -24.53 -9.06
CA ILE A 103 -36.99 -24.36 -10.49
C ILE A 103 -36.95 -25.75 -11.14
N GLN A 104 -38.10 -26.18 -11.67
CA GLN A 104 -38.19 -27.39 -12.48
C GLN A 104 -37.46 -27.20 -13.83
N ILE A 105 -36.24 -27.72 -13.92
CA ILE A 105 -35.45 -27.75 -15.15
C ILE A 105 -36.05 -28.81 -16.08
N LYS A 106 -36.75 -28.38 -17.13
CA LYS A 106 -37.19 -29.27 -18.21
C LYS A 106 -35.93 -29.75 -18.99
N PRO A 107 -35.75 -31.06 -19.21
CA PRO A 107 -34.58 -31.58 -19.92
C PRO A 107 -34.57 -31.18 -21.39
N LYS A 108 -33.35 -30.91 -21.85
CA LYS A 108 -32.98 -30.21 -23.09
C LYS A 108 -32.75 -31.22 -24.22
N SER A 109 -33.77 -31.98 -24.64
CA SER A 109 -33.64 -33.01 -25.68
C SER A 109 -34.26 -32.66 -27.04
N GLU A 110 -34.68 -31.41 -27.27
CA GLU A 110 -35.42 -31.03 -28.51
C GLU A 110 -34.74 -29.97 -29.39
N LEU A 111 -33.45 -29.65 -29.18
CA LEU A 111 -32.79 -28.55 -29.91
C LEU A 111 -31.50 -28.92 -30.65
N GLU A 112 -31.32 -30.19 -31.02
CA GLU A 112 -30.22 -30.62 -31.90
C GLU A 112 -30.74 -31.04 -33.28
N SER A 113 -30.99 -30.06 -34.16
CA SER A 113 -30.91 -30.28 -35.60
C SER A 113 -31.04 -28.94 -36.32
N GLN A 114 -29.92 -28.28 -36.59
CA GLN A 114 -29.65 -27.41 -37.74
C GLN A 114 -28.47 -26.47 -37.41
N ALA A 115 -27.27 -26.83 -37.88
CA ALA A 115 -26.28 -25.87 -38.35
C ALA A 115 -25.09 -26.63 -38.97
N THR A 116 -25.22 -26.91 -40.25
CA THR A 116 -24.13 -27.34 -41.13
C THR A 116 -23.35 -26.11 -41.63
N HIS A 117 -22.05 -26.33 -41.85
CA HIS A 117 -21.10 -25.54 -42.66
C HIS A 117 -20.68 -24.13 -42.21
N SER A 118 -19.39 -23.98 -41.84
CA SER A 118 -18.47 -23.08 -42.56
C SER A 118 -16.99 -23.23 -42.18
N LYS A 119 -16.22 -23.58 -43.22
CA LYS A 119 -14.81 -23.28 -43.54
C LYS A 119 -13.82 -22.90 -42.43
N LYS A 120 -12.83 -23.78 -42.25
CA LYS A 120 -11.50 -23.50 -41.69
C LYS A 120 -10.75 -22.52 -42.60
N ILE A 121 -10.34 -21.38 -42.05
CA ILE A 121 -9.22 -20.58 -42.55
C ILE A 121 -8.24 -20.46 -41.39
N ALA A 122 -7.08 -21.08 -41.55
CA ALA A 122 -6.00 -21.08 -40.58
C ALA A 122 -5.06 -19.91 -40.88
N GLU A 123 -4.95 -18.97 -39.95
CA GLU A 123 -3.80 -18.08 -39.82
C GLU A 123 -3.29 -18.17 -38.37
N PRO A 124 -1.97 -18.13 -38.13
CA PRO A 124 -1.39 -18.30 -36.82
C PRO A 124 -1.54 -17.00 -36.01
N VAL A 125 -2.68 -16.85 -35.33
CA VAL A 125 -2.87 -15.80 -34.34
C VAL A 125 -1.96 -16.13 -33.16
N LYS A 126 -0.92 -15.32 -32.99
CA LYS A 126 -0.05 -15.31 -31.81
C LYS A 126 -0.94 -15.31 -30.56
N GLU A 127 -1.02 -16.46 -29.90
CA GLU A 127 -1.79 -16.64 -28.69
C GLU A 127 -1.32 -15.59 -27.68
N ALA A 128 -2.21 -14.65 -27.36
CA ALA A 128 -2.01 -13.73 -26.26
C ALA A 128 -2.20 -14.54 -24.96
N ALA A 129 -1.20 -15.35 -24.64
CA ALA A 129 -1.08 -16.06 -23.38
C ALA A 129 -1.21 -15.01 -22.27
N ILE A 130 -2.34 -15.03 -21.56
CA ILE A 130 -2.61 -14.17 -20.42
C ILE A 130 -1.45 -14.40 -19.44
N PRO A 131 -0.57 -13.40 -19.19
CA PRO A 131 0.51 -13.61 -18.26
C PRO A 131 -0.11 -13.70 -16.86
N SER A 132 -0.32 -14.93 -16.39
CA SER A 132 -0.76 -15.29 -15.03
C SER A 132 0.33 -15.00 -13.97
N ASN A 133 1.13 -13.97 -14.21
CA ASN A 133 2.15 -13.53 -13.29
C ASN A 133 1.50 -12.61 -12.27
N LYS A 134 1.36 -13.09 -11.03
CA LYS A 134 0.87 -12.29 -9.90
C LYS A 134 1.63 -10.97 -9.83
N ILE A 135 0.95 -9.85 -10.12
CA ILE A 135 1.54 -8.52 -10.07
C ILE A 135 1.81 -8.15 -8.61
N LYS A 136 3.09 -8.22 -8.20
CA LYS A 136 3.50 -8.04 -6.80
C LYS A 136 3.48 -6.57 -6.34
N SER A 137 3.58 -5.59 -7.25
CA SER A 137 3.70 -4.16 -6.91
C SER A 137 2.40 -3.37 -7.07
N LYS A 138 2.14 -2.42 -6.15
CA LYS A 138 0.97 -1.52 -6.21
C LYS A 138 0.95 -0.66 -7.48
N LYS A 139 2.11 -0.18 -7.94
CA LYS A 139 2.22 0.63 -9.17
C LYS A 139 1.86 -0.20 -10.40
N ALA A 140 2.38 -1.42 -10.47
CA ALA A 140 2.10 -2.34 -11.56
C ALA A 140 0.62 -2.77 -11.57
N LYS A 141 -0.02 -2.94 -10.40
CA LYS A 141 -1.47 -3.18 -10.31
C LYS A 141 -2.28 -2.04 -10.93
N LYS A 142 -1.96 -0.79 -10.56
CA LYS A 142 -2.63 0.39 -11.12
C LYS A 142 -2.44 0.51 -12.63
N GLN A 143 -1.24 0.18 -13.12
CA GLN A 143 -0.95 0.19 -14.55
C GLN A 143 -1.71 -0.90 -15.30
N ALA A 144 -1.78 -2.12 -14.76
CA ALA A 144 -2.54 -3.22 -15.34
C ALA A 144 -4.05 -2.92 -15.35
N GLU A 145 -4.58 -2.31 -14.29
CA GLU A 145 -5.98 -1.86 -14.24
C GLU A 145 -6.27 -0.82 -15.34
N MET A 146 -5.38 0.15 -15.52
CA MET A 146 -5.52 1.15 -16.59
C MET A 146 -5.46 0.52 -17.99
N GLN A 147 -4.56 -0.43 -18.20
CA GLN A 147 -4.47 -1.19 -19.45
C GLN A 147 -5.73 -2.02 -19.69
N GLU A 148 -6.29 -2.62 -18.65
CA GLU A 148 -7.51 -3.41 -18.72
C GLU A 148 -8.73 -2.56 -19.10
N ILE A 149 -8.86 -1.35 -18.53
CA ILE A 149 -9.92 -0.41 -18.91
C ILE A 149 -9.83 -0.07 -20.39
N LEU A 150 -8.62 0.25 -20.89
CA LEU A 150 -8.41 0.55 -22.31
C LEU A 150 -8.69 -0.66 -23.20
N ARG A 151 -8.33 -1.86 -22.75
CA ARG A 151 -8.63 -3.11 -23.46
C ARG A 151 -10.13 -3.33 -23.56
N MET A 152 -10.86 -3.17 -22.47
CA MET A 152 -12.32 -3.33 -22.44
C MET A 152 -13.02 -2.34 -23.37
N GLN A 153 -12.62 -1.07 -23.38
CA GLN A 153 -13.17 -0.07 -24.30
C GLN A 153 -12.98 -0.46 -25.76
N LYS A 154 -11.82 -1.04 -26.12
CA LYS A 154 -11.58 -1.54 -27.48
C LYS A 154 -12.46 -2.72 -27.83
N VAL A 155 -12.67 -3.66 -26.90
CA VAL A 155 -13.58 -4.80 -27.11
C VAL A 155 -15.00 -4.33 -27.38
N MET A 156 -15.49 -3.34 -26.61
CA MET A 156 -16.81 -2.74 -26.84
C MET A 156 -16.96 -2.06 -28.21
N GLN A 157 -15.85 -1.56 -28.78
CA GLN A 157 -15.85 -0.92 -30.09
C GLN A 157 -15.79 -1.91 -31.25
N HIS A 158 -15.46 -3.18 -31.00
CA HIS A 158 -15.28 -4.21 -32.01
C HIS A 158 -16.59 -4.57 -32.73
N GLY A 159 -16.54 -4.71 -34.06
CA GLY A 159 -17.72 -4.98 -34.90
C GLY A 159 -18.47 -6.24 -34.46
N ALA A 160 -17.78 -7.38 -34.36
CA ALA A 160 -18.39 -8.64 -33.92
C ALA A 160 -19.03 -8.56 -32.52
N PHE A 161 -18.43 -7.80 -31.60
CA PHE A 161 -18.97 -7.63 -30.25
C PHE A 161 -20.23 -6.76 -30.24
N LYS A 162 -20.29 -5.74 -31.11
CA LYS A 162 -21.47 -4.88 -31.29
C LYS A 162 -22.63 -5.60 -31.95
N GLU A 163 -22.35 -6.46 -32.92
CA GLU A 163 -23.36 -7.25 -33.63
C GLU A 163 -23.96 -8.34 -32.73
N ASN A 164 -23.11 -9.14 -32.10
CA ASN A 164 -23.57 -10.19 -31.19
C ASN A 164 -22.56 -10.41 -30.03
N PRO A 165 -22.78 -9.75 -28.88
CA PRO A 165 -21.85 -9.82 -27.76
C PRO A 165 -21.82 -11.23 -27.15
N LEU A 166 -22.96 -11.91 -27.05
CA LEU A 166 -23.05 -13.23 -26.43
C LEU A 166 -22.35 -14.31 -27.26
N ALA A 167 -22.53 -14.29 -28.59
CA ALA A 167 -21.84 -15.22 -29.48
C ALA A 167 -20.32 -14.99 -29.46
N THR A 168 -19.89 -13.73 -29.50
CA THR A 168 -18.47 -13.35 -29.44
C THR A 168 -17.81 -13.81 -28.12
N ILE A 169 -18.50 -13.64 -26.99
CA ILE A 169 -18.01 -14.13 -25.70
C ILE A 169 -17.90 -15.66 -25.69
N ARG A 170 -18.92 -16.38 -26.21
CA ARG A 170 -18.89 -17.85 -26.31
C ARG A 170 -17.70 -18.33 -27.13
N GLN A 171 -17.48 -17.72 -28.30
CA GLN A 171 -16.34 -18.03 -29.16
C GLN A 171 -15.01 -17.73 -28.48
N HIS A 172 -14.89 -16.61 -27.77
CA HIS A 172 -13.69 -16.27 -27.01
C HIS A 172 -13.40 -17.29 -25.91
N VAL A 173 -14.42 -17.69 -25.15
CA VAL A 173 -14.30 -18.71 -24.10
C VAL A 173 -13.87 -20.05 -24.71
N GLN A 174 -14.46 -20.45 -25.83
CA GLN A 174 -14.06 -21.65 -26.56
C GLN A 174 -12.60 -21.58 -27.00
N ASN A 175 -12.14 -20.47 -27.57
CA ASN A 175 -10.76 -20.34 -28.02
C ASN A 175 -9.72 -20.21 -26.88
N THR A 176 -10.15 -19.87 -25.66
CA THR A 176 -9.23 -19.58 -24.54
C THR A 176 -9.14 -20.74 -23.54
N PHE A 177 -10.20 -21.51 -23.38
CA PHE A 177 -10.30 -22.55 -22.34
C PHE A 177 -10.47 -23.97 -22.90
N LEU A 178 -10.72 -24.15 -24.20
CA LEU A 178 -10.73 -25.44 -24.89
C LEU A 178 -9.54 -25.53 -25.84
#